data_AF-A0AAD8UFW9-F1
#
_entry.id   AF-A0AAD8UFW9-F1
#
_cell.length_a   1.000
_cell.length_b   1.000
_cell.length_c   1.000
_cell.angle_alpha   90.00
_cell.angle_beta   90.00
_cell.angle_gamma   90.00
#
_symmetry.space_group_name_H-M   'P 1'
#
loop_
_entity.id
_entity.type
_entity.pdbx_description
1 polymer ?
#
loop_
_entity_poly.entity_id
_entity_poly.type
_entity_poly.pdbx_seq_one_letter_code
_entity_poly.pdbx_strand_id
1 'polypeptide(L)'
;MSNATIPSEGVGPGASLPSETRQPLVVGIISMFIALVAIFMAIRVYIRGYLLRGWGLDDSIFMWSSMLVIVQGAMVLCNTVYGSLGLHLWRSTFDQVQQNPRYLVATVFMYQLSFGFIKATFLLQFRRAFALPHIVLFCDIFLGIMLLALVGLLIFGGIVMKNFLKPGYVPTPGDKAYLIFGYVNAAVHLSTDIVIFILPLALVGQMRLATMQKAGLISSFGVGIFTSAISVLRIVSLPLATSGIDGFYQAVPLVLLSMAEPTSAVICACVPIMRPLLACSGTSRYGSQGSRRPLSRATNESAGQRRQTPSAPPQSPTSTISPSVAQVTYRSTIAGSIDGDPEGYISSQQARESINTLNPLSMHLSSPTKTVQFP
;
A
#
# COMPACT_ATOMS: atom_id res chain seq x y z
N MET A 1 -23.72 -45.19 7.77
CA MET A 1 -25.03 -44.73 7.27
C MET A 1 -25.75 -44.07 8.43
N SER A 2 -25.76 -42.74 8.49
CA SER A 2 -26.45 -41.99 9.54
C SER A 2 -27.44 -41.06 8.84
N ASN A 3 -28.72 -41.24 9.16
CA ASN A 3 -29.84 -40.45 8.67
C ASN A 3 -29.62 -38.97 8.98
N ALA A 4 -29.37 -38.17 7.94
CA ALA A 4 -29.51 -36.73 8.03
C ALA A 4 -31.01 -36.41 8.01
N THR A 5 -31.56 -36.04 9.16
CA THR A 5 -32.96 -35.65 9.33
C THR A 5 -33.19 -34.30 8.65
N ILE A 6 -34.09 -34.28 7.67
CA ILE A 6 -34.55 -33.09 6.94
C ILE A 6 -35.45 -32.25 7.89
N PRO A 7 -35.34 -30.91 7.92
CA PRO A 7 -36.16 -30.09 8.81
C PRO A 7 -37.62 -30.09 8.34
N SER A 8 -38.53 -30.51 9.21
CA SER A 8 -39.97 -30.49 9.02
C SER A 8 -40.59 -29.21 9.61
N GLU A 9 -40.11 -28.03 9.21
CA GLU A 9 -40.78 -26.77 9.51
C GLU A 9 -41.46 -26.22 8.25
N GLY A 10 -42.79 -26.40 8.18
CA GLY A 10 -43.67 -25.67 7.27
C GLY A 10 -43.96 -26.29 5.90
N VAL A 11 -43.46 -27.49 5.61
CA VAL A 11 -43.64 -28.14 4.30
C VAL A 11 -44.92 -28.96 4.31
N GLY A 12 -45.98 -28.45 3.65
CA GLY A 12 -47.18 -29.24 3.37
C GLY A 12 -46.84 -30.55 2.64
N PRO A 13 -47.63 -31.62 2.81
CA PRO A 13 -47.33 -32.93 2.26
C PRO A 13 -47.34 -32.89 0.73
N GLY A 14 -46.16 -32.68 0.12
CA GLY A 14 -46.00 -32.54 -1.33
C GLY A 14 -45.08 -31.39 -1.79
N ALA A 15 -44.60 -30.51 -0.89
CA ALA A 15 -43.67 -29.46 -1.32
C ALA A 15 -42.27 -30.05 -1.59
N SER A 16 -41.89 -30.09 -2.87
CA SER A 16 -40.55 -30.46 -3.33
C SER A 16 -39.49 -29.53 -2.72
N LEU A 17 -38.37 -30.10 -2.28
CA LEU A 17 -37.23 -29.31 -1.79
C LEU A 17 -36.82 -28.25 -2.82
N PRO A 18 -36.39 -27.05 -2.38
CA PRO A 18 -35.93 -26.00 -3.28
C PRO A 18 -34.83 -26.51 -4.22
N SER A 19 -34.97 -26.21 -5.51
CA SER A 19 -34.06 -26.65 -6.57
C SER A 19 -33.31 -25.49 -7.24
N GLU A 20 -33.42 -24.28 -6.70
CA GLU A 20 -32.71 -23.12 -7.23
C GLU A 20 -31.20 -23.22 -7.01
N THR A 21 -30.43 -22.59 -7.88
CA THR A 21 -28.96 -22.65 -7.86
C THR A 21 -28.38 -21.25 -7.98
N ARG A 22 -27.41 -20.92 -7.12
CA ARG A 22 -26.67 -19.64 -7.13
C ARG A 22 -25.35 -19.67 -7.89
N GLN A 23 -24.93 -20.83 -8.39
CA GLN A 23 -23.71 -21.02 -9.16
C GLN A 23 -23.54 -20.03 -10.34
N PRO A 24 -24.51 -19.80 -11.24
CA PRO A 24 -24.31 -18.88 -12.37
C PRO A 24 -24.05 -17.44 -11.93
N LEU A 25 -24.70 -17.01 -10.83
CA LEU A 25 -24.47 -15.70 -10.21
C LEU A 25 -23.04 -15.60 -9.66
N VAL A 26 -22.54 -16.64 -8.99
CA VAL A 26 -21.17 -16.68 -8.48
C VAL A 26 -20.17 -16.61 -9.64
N VAL A 27 -20.36 -17.40 -10.70
CA VAL A 27 -19.46 -17.38 -11.86
C VAL A 27 -19.41 -16.01 -12.53
N GLY A 28 -20.56 -15.38 -12.75
CA GLY A 28 -20.65 -14.05 -13.36
C GLY A 28 -19.95 -12.97 -12.53
N ILE A 29 -20.22 -12.89 -11.23
CA ILE A 29 -19.66 -11.84 -10.38
C ILE A 29 -18.16 -12.05 -10.13
N ILE A 30 -17.72 -13.29 -9.89
CA ILE A 30 -16.31 -13.57 -9.62
C ILE A 30 -15.45 -13.37 -10.87
N SER A 31 -15.93 -13.77 -12.05
CA SER A 31 -15.21 -13.50 -13.31
C SER A 31 -15.08 -11.99 -13.58
N MET A 32 -16.12 -11.20 -13.28
CA MET A 32 -16.04 -9.74 -13.34
C MET A 32 -14.97 -9.18 -12.39
N PHE A 33 -14.91 -9.63 -11.13
CA PHE A 33 -13.90 -9.15 -10.18
C PHE A 33 -12.47 -9.51 -10.61
N ILE A 34 -12.25 -10.74 -11.10
CA ILE A 34 -10.95 -11.15 -11.65
C ILE A 34 -10.55 -10.25 -12.81
N ALA A 35 -11.47 -9.98 -13.75
CA ALA A 35 -11.21 -9.10 -14.88
C ALA A 35 -10.86 -7.68 -14.42
N LEU A 36 -11.58 -7.12 -13.45
CA LEU A 36 -11.28 -5.80 -12.89
C LEU A 36 -9.88 -5.76 -12.26
N VAL A 37 -9.54 -6.73 -11.42
CA VAL A 37 -8.20 -6.81 -10.80
C VAL A 37 -7.11 -6.87 -11.87
N ALA A 38 -7.28 -7.70 -12.91
CA ALA A 38 -6.33 -7.82 -14.01
C ALA A 38 -6.15 -6.50 -14.77
N ILE A 39 -7.24 -5.78 -15.06
CA ILE A 39 -7.21 -4.48 -15.74
C ILE A 39 -6.44 -3.45 -14.90
N PHE A 40 -6.80 -3.29 -13.63
CA PHE A 40 -6.14 -2.31 -12.74
C PHE A 40 -4.67 -2.65 -12.50
N MET A 41 -4.34 -3.93 -12.43
CA MET A 41 -2.96 -4.40 -12.36
C MET A 41 -2.17 -4.04 -13.63
N ALA A 42 -2.73 -4.30 -14.82
CA ALA A 42 -2.09 -3.93 -16.08
C ALA A 42 -1.88 -2.41 -16.21
N ILE A 43 -2.88 -1.61 -15.79
CA ILE A 43 -2.78 -0.14 -15.75
C ILE A 43 -1.62 0.28 -14.85
N ARG A 44 -1.51 -0.28 -13.64
CA ARG A 44 -0.44 0.08 -12.71
C ARG A 44 0.93 -0.28 -13.27
N VAL A 45 1.09 -1.48 -13.85
CA VAL A 45 2.33 -1.91 -14.50
C VAL A 45 2.71 -0.97 -15.65
N TYR A 46 1.75 -0.60 -16.49
CA TYR A 46 1.98 0.34 -17.57
C TYR A 46 2.44 1.72 -17.06
N ILE A 47 1.75 2.28 -16.07
CA ILE A 47 2.12 3.60 -15.53
C ILE A 47 3.46 3.56 -14.81
N ARG A 48 3.71 2.59 -13.93
CA ARG A 48 4.92 2.56 -13.09
C ARG A 48 6.13 2.00 -13.80
N GLY A 49 5.94 0.97 -14.63
CA GLY A 49 7.00 0.33 -15.39
C GLY A 49 7.40 1.13 -16.64
N TYR A 50 6.42 1.61 -17.41
CA TYR A 50 6.70 2.24 -18.70
C TYR A 50 6.67 3.77 -18.65
N LEU A 51 5.60 4.38 -18.10
CA LEU A 51 5.40 5.84 -18.17
C LEU A 51 6.27 6.61 -17.16
N LEU A 52 6.26 6.20 -15.89
CA LEU A 52 6.98 6.86 -14.80
C LEU A 52 8.37 6.27 -14.55
N ARG A 53 8.66 5.06 -15.08
CA ARG A 53 9.92 4.30 -14.87
C ARG A 53 10.39 4.32 -13.41
N GLY A 54 9.46 4.13 -12.49
CA GLY A 54 9.65 4.40 -11.05
C GLY A 54 9.23 3.22 -10.18
N TRP A 55 9.61 2.00 -10.58
CA TRP A 55 9.24 0.76 -9.90
C TRP A 55 9.75 0.76 -8.45
N GLY A 56 8.83 0.65 -7.49
CA GLY A 56 9.15 0.56 -6.07
C GLY A 56 8.85 -0.81 -5.47
N LEU A 57 9.29 -1.01 -4.23
CA LEU A 57 8.89 -2.19 -3.44
C LEU A 57 7.36 -2.25 -3.26
N ASP A 58 6.70 -1.09 -3.18
CA ASP A 58 5.25 -0.98 -3.10
C ASP A 58 4.53 -1.59 -4.32
N ASP A 59 5.14 -1.46 -5.51
CA ASP A 59 4.61 -2.01 -6.76
C ASP A 59 4.81 -3.54 -6.83
N SER A 60 5.97 -4.05 -6.40
CA SER A 60 6.21 -5.51 -6.36
C SER A 60 5.25 -6.23 -5.42
N ILE A 61 5.00 -5.67 -4.22
CA ILE A 61 4.06 -6.25 -3.26
C ILE A 61 2.62 -6.14 -3.78
N PHE A 62 2.29 -5.05 -4.48
CA PHE A 62 0.99 -4.90 -5.12
C PHE A 62 0.75 -5.99 -6.18
N MET A 63 1.75 -6.28 -7.02
CA MET A 63 1.66 -7.33 -8.03
C MET A 63 1.40 -8.69 -7.39
N TRP A 64 2.14 -9.03 -6.32
CA TRP A 64 1.89 -10.24 -5.56
C TRP A 64 0.49 -10.30 -4.96
N SER A 65 0.02 -9.20 -4.35
CA SER A 65 -1.33 -9.14 -3.80
C SER A 65 -2.41 -9.36 -4.87
N SER A 66 -2.27 -8.72 -6.04
CA SER A 66 -3.22 -8.83 -7.15
C SER A 66 -3.26 -10.25 -7.74
N MET A 67 -2.09 -10.89 -7.87
CA MET A 67 -1.99 -12.29 -8.26
C MET A 67 -2.73 -13.21 -7.28
N LEU A 68 -2.57 -12.99 -5.98
CA LEU A 68 -3.27 -13.78 -4.96
C LEU A 68 -4.79 -13.58 -5.00
N VAL A 69 -5.28 -12.37 -5.28
CA VAL A 69 -6.73 -12.12 -5.49
C VAL A 69 -7.26 -12.88 -6.70
N ILE A 70 -6.50 -12.93 -7.81
CA ILE A 70 -6.88 -13.70 -9.00
C ILE A 70 -6.93 -15.20 -8.67
N VAL A 71 -5.92 -15.71 -7.96
CA VAL A 71 -5.89 -17.11 -7.50
C VAL A 71 -7.05 -17.41 -6.56
N GLN A 72 -7.37 -16.52 -5.62
CA GLN A 72 -8.54 -16.65 -4.75
C GLN A 72 -9.83 -16.76 -5.58
N GLY A 73 -10.03 -15.88 -6.57
CA GLY A 73 -11.18 -15.93 -7.47
C GLY A 73 -11.25 -17.23 -8.28
N ALA A 74 -10.12 -17.70 -8.81
CA ALA A 74 -10.04 -18.99 -9.51
C ALA A 74 -10.42 -20.16 -8.59
N MET A 75 -9.98 -20.16 -7.33
CA MET A 75 -10.35 -21.18 -6.35
C MET A 75 -11.84 -21.15 -6.03
N VAL A 76 -12.47 -19.97 -5.96
CA VAL A 76 -13.93 -19.85 -5.79
C VAL A 76 -14.67 -20.39 -7.01
N LEU A 77 -14.20 -20.11 -8.24
CA LEU A 77 -14.77 -20.68 -9.47
C LEU A 77 -14.66 -22.21 -9.48
N CYS A 78 -13.49 -22.75 -9.15
CA CYS A 78 -13.29 -24.19 -8.99
C CYS A 78 -14.23 -24.79 -7.94
N ASN A 79 -14.44 -24.12 -6.80
CA ASN A 79 -15.38 -24.56 -5.79
C ASN A 79 -16.85 -24.51 -6.25
N THR A 80 -17.15 -23.63 -7.20
CA THR A 80 -18.49 -23.51 -7.78
C THR A 80 -18.76 -24.62 -8.78
N VAL A 81 -17.76 -25.03 -9.57
CA VAL A 81 -17.90 -26.06 -10.62
C VAL A 81 -17.71 -27.49 -10.06
N TYR A 82 -16.65 -27.70 -9.30
CA TYR A 82 -16.25 -29.02 -8.77
C TYR A 82 -16.68 -29.24 -7.32
N GLY A 83 -16.94 -28.17 -6.58
CA GLY A 83 -17.44 -28.22 -5.21
C GLY A 83 -18.96 -28.08 -5.12
N SER A 84 -19.43 -27.75 -3.92
CA SER A 84 -20.86 -27.62 -3.61
C SER A 84 -21.33 -26.16 -3.51
N LEU A 85 -20.45 -25.19 -3.75
CA LEU A 85 -20.75 -23.77 -3.50
C LEU A 85 -21.91 -23.28 -4.38
N GLY A 86 -22.93 -22.72 -3.74
CA GLY A 86 -24.12 -22.20 -4.42
C GLY A 86 -25.14 -23.26 -4.83
N LEU A 87 -24.93 -24.53 -4.46
CA LEU A 87 -25.94 -25.58 -4.50
C LEU A 87 -26.54 -25.78 -3.11
N HIS A 88 -27.80 -26.22 -3.07
CA HIS A 88 -28.41 -26.73 -1.86
C HIS A 88 -27.75 -28.06 -1.45
N LEU A 89 -27.56 -28.28 -0.14
CA LEU A 89 -26.91 -29.50 0.40
C LEU A 89 -27.48 -30.82 -0.17
N TRP A 90 -28.80 -30.92 -0.36
CA TRP A 90 -29.48 -32.11 -0.88
C TRP A 90 -29.30 -32.33 -2.39
N ARG A 91 -28.78 -31.33 -3.13
CA ARG A 91 -28.47 -31.44 -4.56
C ARG A 91 -26.99 -31.79 -4.80
N SER A 92 -26.16 -31.70 -3.76
CA SER A 92 -24.72 -31.94 -3.85
C SER A 92 -24.39 -33.44 -3.87
N THR A 93 -23.49 -33.83 -4.77
CA THR A 93 -22.94 -35.20 -4.79
C THR A 93 -21.96 -35.38 -3.63
N PHE A 94 -21.83 -36.61 -3.10
CA PHE A 94 -20.89 -36.94 -2.01
C PHE A 94 -19.46 -36.43 -2.28
N ASP A 95 -18.97 -36.62 -3.51
CA ASP A 95 -17.64 -36.13 -3.92
C ASP A 95 -17.52 -34.60 -3.84
N GLN A 96 -18.55 -33.87 -4.24
CA GLN A 96 -18.57 -32.40 -4.19
C GLN A 96 -18.58 -31.89 -2.75
N VAL A 97 -19.28 -32.59 -1.84
CA VAL A 97 -19.33 -32.24 -0.41
C VAL A 97 -17.95 -32.48 0.23
N GLN A 98 -17.26 -33.57 -0.16
CA GLN A 98 -15.94 -33.89 0.36
C GLN A 98 -14.85 -32.95 -0.15
N GLN A 99 -14.98 -32.43 -1.37
CA GLN A 99 -14.01 -31.49 -1.96
C GLN A 99 -14.19 -30.04 -1.46
N ASN A 100 -15.43 -29.60 -1.21
CA ASN A 100 -15.75 -28.24 -0.78
C ASN A 100 -14.90 -27.69 0.39
N PRO A 101 -14.66 -28.42 1.51
CA PRO A 101 -13.84 -27.90 2.60
C PRO A 101 -12.40 -27.58 2.16
N ARG A 102 -11.82 -28.34 1.22
CA ARG A 102 -10.47 -28.07 0.71
C ARG A 102 -10.38 -26.73 -0.01
N TYR A 103 -11.37 -26.46 -0.87
CA TYR A 103 -11.46 -25.17 -1.57
C TYR A 103 -11.78 -24.01 -0.63
N LEU A 104 -12.63 -24.23 0.37
CA LEU A 104 -12.95 -23.23 1.39
C LEU A 104 -11.70 -22.83 2.17
N VAL A 105 -10.96 -23.82 2.70
CA VAL A 105 -9.70 -23.56 3.42
C VAL A 105 -8.75 -22.77 2.53
N ALA A 106 -8.49 -23.23 1.30
CA ALA A 106 -7.60 -22.53 0.37
C ALA A 106 -8.05 -21.08 0.10
N THR A 107 -9.34 -20.85 -0.12
CA THR A 107 -9.89 -19.51 -0.37
C THR A 107 -9.70 -18.58 0.84
N VAL A 108 -9.91 -19.09 2.06
CA VAL A 108 -9.69 -18.30 3.28
C VAL A 108 -8.21 -17.91 3.42
N PHE A 109 -7.28 -18.84 3.18
CA PHE A 109 -5.85 -18.54 3.23
C PHE A 109 -5.41 -17.52 2.18
N MET A 110 -5.87 -17.68 0.93
CA MET A 110 -5.58 -16.74 -0.15
C MET A 110 -6.13 -15.36 0.14
N TYR A 111 -7.33 -15.27 0.73
CA TYR A 111 -7.91 -14.02 1.21
C TYR A 111 -7.02 -13.33 2.26
N GLN A 112 -6.56 -14.05 3.28
CA GLN A 112 -5.71 -13.43 4.32
C GLN A 112 -4.43 -12.87 3.74
N LEU A 113 -3.79 -13.65 2.87
CA LEU A 113 -2.52 -13.30 2.29
C LEU A 113 -2.65 -12.12 1.32
N SER A 114 -3.66 -12.15 0.43
CA SER A 114 -3.92 -11.07 -0.52
C SER A 114 -4.24 -9.75 0.19
N PHE A 115 -5.09 -9.80 1.22
CA PHE A 115 -5.53 -8.63 1.97
C PHE A 115 -4.43 -8.09 2.91
N GLY A 116 -3.58 -8.96 3.46
CA GLY A 116 -2.37 -8.53 4.18
C GLY A 116 -1.41 -7.76 3.28
N PHE A 117 -1.12 -8.29 2.08
CA PHE A 117 -0.22 -7.63 1.14
C PHE A 117 -0.78 -6.34 0.56
N ILE A 118 -2.08 -6.24 0.25
CA ILE A 118 -2.65 -4.98 -0.26
C ILE A 118 -2.54 -3.85 0.77
N LYS A 119 -2.73 -4.15 2.07
CA LYS A 119 -2.55 -3.19 3.16
C LYS A 119 -1.08 -2.77 3.30
N ALA A 120 -0.14 -3.72 3.19
CA ALA A 120 1.28 -3.40 3.15
C ALA A 120 1.62 -2.47 1.97
N THR A 121 1.04 -2.70 0.80
CA THR A 121 1.16 -1.81 -0.37
C THR A 121 0.66 -0.40 -0.07
N PHE A 122 -0.49 -0.22 0.59
CA PHE A 122 -0.98 1.12 0.96
C PHE A 122 0.00 1.85 1.87
N LEU A 123 0.51 1.15 2.89
CA LEU A 123 1.43 1.71 3.86
C LEU A 123 2.76 2.11 3.22
N LEU A 124 3.28 1.29 2.30
CA LEU A 124 4.49 1.60 1.55
C LEU A 124 4.30 2.74 0.54
N GLN A 125 3.15 2.82 -0.12
CA GLN A 125 2.80 3.96 -0.97
C GLN A 125 2.73 5.26 -0.15
N PHE A 126 2.15 5.20 1.05
CA PHE A 126 2.08 6.33 1.96
C PHE A 126 3.47 6.75 2.45
N ARG A 127 4.29 5.78 2.89
CA ARG A 127 5.69 5.98 3.28
C ARG A 127 6.49 6.68 2.17
N ARG A 128 6.30 6.26 0.91
CA ARG A 128 6.97 6.83 -0.26
C ARG A 128 6.46 8.24 -0.59
N ALA A 129 5.17 8.51 -0.38
CA ALA A 129 4.58 9.82 -0.61
C ALA A 129 5.05 10.87 0.42
N PHE A 130 5.31 10.45 1.66
CA PHE A 130 5.69 11.33 2.76
C PHE A 130 6.98 10.86 3.42
N ALA A 131 8.13 11.34 2.91
CA ALA A 131 9.46 10.96 3.38
C ALA A 131 9.90 11.69 4.67
N LEU A 132 8.99 11.86 5.63
CA LEU A 132 9.28 12.44 6.95
C LEU A 132 9.79 11.33 7.89
N PRO A 133 10.87 11.54 8.67
CA PRO A 133 11.51 10.47 9.44
C PRO A 133 10.58 9.79 10.45
N HIS A 134 9.75 10.56 11.17
CA HIS A 134 8.77 10.01 12.11
C HIS A 134 7.66 9.20 11.41
N ILE A 135 7.22 9.62 10.22
CA ILE A 135 6.19 8.92 9.45
C ILE A 135 6.75 7.61 8.88
N VAL A 136 7.98 7.64 8.37
CA VAL A 136 8.68 6.47 7.86
C VAL A 136 8.85 5.43 8.98
N LEU A 137 9.31 5.85 10.15
CA LEU A 137 9.46 4.98 11.32
C LEU A 137 8.11 4.38 11.75
N PHE A 138 7.05 5.18 11.81
CA PHE A 138 5.70 4.70 12.12
C PHE A 138 5.23 3.65 11.11
N CYS A 139 5.41 3.91 9.80
CA CYS A 139 5.03 2.97 8.75
C CYS A 139 5.81 1.66 8.87
N ASP A 140 7.11 1.70 9.15
CA ASP A 140 7.93 0.50 9.25
C ASP A 140 7.56 -0.35 10.48
N ILE A 141 7.32 0.29 11.63
CA ILE A 141 6.84 -0.39 12.84
C ILE A 141 5.45 -1.01 12.59
N PHE A 142 4.52 -0.23 12.03
CA PHE A 142 3.17 -0.70 11.76
C PHE A 142 3.15 -1.85 10.73
N LEU A 143 4.02 -1.81 9.72
CA LEU A 143 4.20 -2.91 8.76
C LEU A 143 4.65 -4.19 9.47
N GLY A 144 5.56 -4.09 10.43
CA GLY A 144 6.00 -5.22 11.26
C GLY A 144 4.87 -5.80 12.12
N ILE A 145 4.07 -4.94 12.76
CA ILE A 145 2.88 -5.35 13.54
C ILE A 145 1.86 -6.05 12.65
N MET A 146 1.60 -5.50 11.46
CA MET A 146 0.68 -6.10 10.50
C MET A 146 1.16 -7.46 10.00
N LEU A 147 2.46 -7.62 9.72
CA LEU A 147 3.04 -8.89 9.34
C LEU A 147 2.90 -9.92 10.46
N LEU A 148 3.16 -9.54 11.71
CA LEU A 148 2.99 -10.41 12.86
C LEU A 148 1.54 -10.83 13.05
N ALA A 149 0.60 -9.88 12.93
CA ALA A 149 -0.84 -10.14 13.00
C ALA A 149 -1.29 -11.10 11.88
N LEU A 150 -0.80 -10.90 10.65
CA LEU A 150 -1.07 -11.78 9.51
C LEU A 150 -0.58 -13.21 9.80
N VAL A 151 0.67 -13.37 10.24
CA VAL A 151 1.23 -14.69 10.60
C VAL A 151 0.41 -15.34 11.72
N GLY A 152 0.04 -14.58 12.76
CA GLY A 152 -0.82 -15.05 13.84
C GLY A 152 -2.19 -15.54 13.35
N LEU A 153 -2.84 -14.78 12.47
CA LEU A 153 -4.12 -15.17 11.86
C LEU A 153 -4.00 -16.41 10.97
N LEU A 154 -2.89 -16.56 10.22
CA LEU A 154 -2.64 -17.75 9.41
C LEU A 154 -2.45 -19.00 10.28
N ILE A 155 -1.71 -18.89 11.38
CA ILE A 155 -1.52 -19.99 12.33
C ILE A 155 -2.84 -20.35 13.00
N PHE A 156 -3.58 -19.35 13.51
CA PHE A 156 -4.87 -19.57 14.17
C PHE A 156 -5.89 -20.19 13.20
N GLY A 157 -5.97 -19.67 11.98
CA GLY A 157 -6.79 -20.22 10.90
C GLY A 157 -6.39 -21.66 10.56
N GLY A 158 -5.09 -21.96 10.48
CA GLY A 158 -4.61 -23.32 10.24
C GLY A 158 -5.01 -24.32 11.33
N ILE A 159 -4.94 -23.91 12.60
CA ILE A 159 -5.35 -24.75 13.74
C ILE A 159 -6.86 -25.02 13.70
N VAL A 160 -7.67 -23.99 13.49
CA VAL A 160 -9.15 -24.12 13.45
C VAL A 160 -9.58 -24.94 12.23
N MET A 161 -9.04 -24.64 11.06
CA MET A 161 -9.43 -25.26 9.79
C MET A 161 -8.91 -26.69 9.63
N LYS A 162 -7.87 -27.10 10.37
CA LYS A 162 -7.39 -28.50 10.39
C LYS A 162 -8.49 -29.49 10.76
N ASN A 163 -9.44 -29.09 11.62
CA ASN A 163 -10.57 -29.94 12.00
C ASN A 163 -11.55 -30.14 10.84
N PHE A 164 -11.72 -29.12 9.98
CA PHE A 164 -12.60 -29.16 8.80
C PHE A 164 -12.05 -30.05 7.67
N LEU A 165 -10.74 -30.36 7.68
CA LEU A 165 -10.09 -31.21 6.68
C LEU A 165 -10.16 -32.72 7.04
N LYS A 166 -10.67 -33.08 8.23
CA LYS A 166 -10.76 -34.49 8.66
C LYS A 166 -11.88 -35.23 7.90
N PRO A 167 -11.63 -36.45 7.38
CA PRO A 167 -12.67 -37.26 6.74
C PRO A 167 -13.82 -37.53 7.72
N GLY A 168 -15.06 -37.26 7.31
CA GLY A 168 -16.25 -37.49 8.14
C GLY A 168 -16.56 -36.39 9.17
N TYR A 169 -15.81 -35.29 9.18
CA TYR A 169 -16.16 -34.14 10.00
C TYR A 169 -17.40 -33.45 9.43
N VAL A 170 -18.53 -33.54 10.15
CA VAL A 170 -19.73 -32.74 9.90
C VAL A 170 -19.64 -31.53 10.82
N PRO A 171 -19.55 -30.31 10.29
CA PRO A 171 -19.61 -29.10 11.12
C PRO A 171 -20.91 -29.15 11.93
N THR A 172 -20.77 -29.21 13.25
CA THR A 172 -21.96 -29.12 14.11
C THR A 172 -22.43 -27.67 14.08
N PRO A 173 -23.74 -27.41 13.97
CA PRO A 173 -24.26 -26.05 14.08
C PRO A 173 -23.74 -25.41 15.38
N GLY A 174 -23.00 -24.31 15.25
CA GLY A 174 -22.38 -23.63 16.40
C GLY A 174 -20.97 -24.08 16.76
N ASP A 175 -20.16 -24.59 15.80
CA ASP A 175 -18.75 -24.85 16.08
C ASP A 175 -18.02 -23.55 16.45
N LYS A 176 -17.88 -23.35 17.78
CA LYS A 176 -17.49 -22.08 18.38
C LYS A 176 -16.13 -21.60 17.87
N ALA A 177 -15.23 -22.54 17.55
CA ALA A 177 -13.89 -22.22 17.06
C ALA A 177 -13.90 -21.45 15.73
N TYR A 178 -14.76 -21.82 14.78
CA TYR A 178 -14.86 -21.13 13.49
C TYR A 178 -15.47 -19.73 13.63
N LEU A 179 -16.51 -19.60 14.47
CA LEU A 179 -17.12 -18.31 14.77
C LEU A 179 -16.14 -17.36 15.47
N ILE A 180 -15.43 -17.85 16.49
CA ILE A 180 -14.39 -17.09 17.19
C ILE A 180 -13.30 -16.66 16.20
N PHE A 181 -12.84 -17.56 15.34
CA PHE A 181 -11.89 -17.22 14.27
C PHE A 181 -12.42 -16.11 13.36
N GLY A 182 -13.66 -16.23 12.90
CA GLY A 182 -14.30 -15.22 12.05
C GLY A 182 -14.39 -13.84 12.72
N TYR A 183 -14.78 -13.78 13.99
CA TYR A 183 -14.86 -12.52 14.74
C TYR A 183 -13.48 -11.90 15.01
N VAL A 184 -12.49 -12.69 15.44
CA VAL A 184 -11.12 -12.21 15.65
C VAL A 184 -10.54 -11.70 14.32
N ASN A 185 -10.74 -12.46 13.24
CA ASN A 185 -10.29 -12.05 11.92
C ASN A 185 -10.93 -10.74 11.47
N ALA A 186 -12.25 -10.60 11.63
CA ALA A 186 -12.96 -9.38 11.30
C ALA A 186 -12.47 -8.17 12.13
N ALA A 187 -12.23 -8.35 13.43
CA ALA A 187 -11.74 -7.30 14.31
C ALA A 187 -10.32 -6.82 13.95
N VAL A 188 -9.41 -7.75 13.64
CA VAL A 188 -8.03 -7.41 13.21
C VAL A 188 -8.06 -6.67 11.87
N HIS A 189 -8.90 -7.09 10.92
CA HIS A 189 -9.01 -6.40 9.64
C HIS A 189 -9.62 -5.02 9.79
N LEU A 190 -10.73 -4.90 10.51
CA LEU A 190 -11.40 -3.62 10.73
C LEU A 190 -10.49 -2.62 11.47
N SER A 191 -9.77 -3.07 12.51
CA SER A 191 -8.85 -2.19 13.25
C SER A 191 -7.69 -1.70 12.36
N THR A 192 -7.10 -2.57 11.53
CA THR A 192 -6.04 -2.17 10.61
C THR A 192 -6.55 -1.22 9.52
N ASP A 193 -7.78 -1.39 9.03
CA ASP A 193 -8.39 -0.49 8.05
C ASP A 193 -8.61 0.92 8.63
N ILE A 194 -9.07 1.02 9.88
CA ILE A 194 -9.24 2.31 10.57
C ILE A 194 -7.89 3.04 10.68
N VAL A 195 -6.82 2.35 11.05
CA VAL A 195 -5.48 2.97 11.18
C VAL A 195 -4.99 3.47 9.82
N ILE A 196 -5.09 2.65 8.77
CA ILE A 196 -4.68 3.03 7.41
C ILE A 196 -5.50 4.21 6.89
N PHE A 197 -6.78 4.29 7.28
CA PHE A 197 -7.69 5.36 6.88
C PHE A 197 -7.42 6.69 7.58
N ILE A 198 -7.07 6.67 8.88
CA ILE A 198 -6.74 7.86 9.66
C ILE A 198 -5.41 8.47 9.20
N LEU A 199 -4.46 7.63 8.78
CA LEU A 199 -3.11 8.02 8.38
C LEU A 199 -3.06 9.19 7.36
N PRO A 200 -3.76 9.13 6.20
CA PRO A 200 -3.80 10.25 5.27
C PRO A 200 -4.60 11.45 5.78
N LEU A 201 -5.64 11.24 6.59
CA LEU A 201 -6.50 12.32 7.07
C LEU A 201 -5.76 13.22 8.09
N ALA A 202 -5.02 12.61 9.01
CA ALA A 202 -4.21 13.34 9.98
C ALA A 202 -3.17 14.24 9.31
N LEU A 203 -2.54 13.75 8.24
CA LEU A 203 -1.47 14.48 7.56
C LEU A 203 -1.99 15.62 6.66
N VAL A 204 -3.16 15.43 6.03
CA VAL A 204 -3.82 16.50 5.23
C VAL A 204 -4.23 17.67 6.11
N GLY A 205 -4.62 17.42 7.36
CA GLY A 205 -4.98 18.49 8.29
C GLY A 205 -3.81 19.40 8.66
N GLN A 206 -2.57 18.88 8.58
CA GLN A 206 -1.37 19.59 9.07
C GLN A 206 -0.54 20.25 7.96
N MET A 207 -0.62 19.78 6.71
CA MET A 207 0.22 20.28 5.62
C MET A 207 -0.56 20.98 4.50
N ARG A 208 -0.08 22.16 4.06
CA ARG A 208 -0.57 22.89 2.88
C ARG A 208 -0.14 22.16 1.60
N LEU A 209 -0.82 21.06 1.28
CA LEU A 209 -0.58 20.28 0.05
C LEU A 209 -1.17 20.98 -1.17
N ALA A 210 -0.53 20.81 -2.33
CA ALA A 210 -1.05 21.29 -3.61
C ALA A 210 -2.44 20.68 -3.89
N THR A 211 -3.38 21.48 -4.42
CA THR A 211 -4.79 21.10 -4.63
C THR A 211 -4.96 19.76 -5.38
N MET A 212 -4.05 19.45 -6.31
CA MET A 212 -4.04 18.20 -7.07
C MET A 212 -3.63 16.97 -6.24
N GLN A 213 -2.72 17.12 -5.28
CA GLN A 213 -2.36 16.03 -4.35
C GLN A 213 -3.48 15.78 -3.34
N LYS A 214 -4.17 16.85 -2.91
CA LYS A 214 -5.33 16.78 -2.03
C LYS A 214 -6.51 16.06 -2.70
N ALA A 215 -6.80 16.37 -3.97
CA ALA A 215 -7.88 15.73 -4.74
C ALA A 215 -7.70 14.21 -4.87
N GLY A 216 -6.49 13.76 -5.22
CA GLY A 216 -6.22 12.34 -5.35
C GLY A 216 -6.14 11.59 -4.02
N LEU A 217 -6.12 12.29 -2.88
CA LEU A 217 -6.17 11.69 -1.55
C LEU A 217 -7.61 11.58 -1.06
N ILE A 218 -8.43 12.60 -1.35
CA ILE A 218 -9.89 12.57 -1.15
C ILE A 218 -10.53 11.45 -1.99
N SER A 219 -10.08 11.24 -3.23
CA SER A 219 -10.62 10.16 -4.07
C SER A 219 -10.31 8.77 -3.51
N SER A 220 -9.08 8.53 -3.03
CA SER A 220 -8.72 7.28 -2.35
C SER A 220 -9.50 7.09 -1.04
N PHE A 221 -9.78 8.18 -0.31
CA PHE A 221 -10.62 8.14 0.89
C PHE A 221 -12.05 7.67 0.59
N GLY A 222 -12.66 8.15 -0.50
CA GLY A 222 -13.98 7.68 -0.94
C GLY A 222 -14.04 6.18 -1.20
N VAL A 223 -13.03 5.62 -1.87
CA VAL A 223 -12.95 4.17 -2.11
C VAL A 223 -12.64 3.39 -0.81
N GLY A 224 -11.91 3.99 0.13
CA GLY A 224 -11.67 3.44 1.46
C GLY A 224 -12.96 3.30 2.30
N ILE A 225 -13.85 4.30 2.26
CA ILE A 225 -15.17 4.22 2.91
C ILE A 225 -16.00 3.09 2.30
N PHE A 226 -15.99 2.97 0.97
CA PHE A 226 -16.69 1.89 0.28
C PHE A 226 -16.16 0.51 0.69
N THR A 227 -14.84 0.35 0.79
CA THR A 227 -14.21 -0.91 1.24
C THR A 227 -14.61 -1.24 2.68
N SER A 228 -14.63 -0.23 3.57
CA SER A 228 -15.05 -0.40 4.96
C SER A 228 -16.51 -0.83 5.08
N ALA A 229 -17.41 -0.30 4.22
CA ALA A 229 -18.80 -0.73 4.18
C ALA A 229 -18.94 -2.21 3.78
N ILE A 230 -18.12 -2.69 2.83
CA ILE A 230 -18.06 -4.10 2.45
C ILE A 230 -17.63 -4.96 3.64
N SER A 231 -16.62 -4.53 4.42
CA SER A 231 -16.17 -5.23 5.62
C SER A 231 -17.28 -5.37 6.67
N VAL A 232 -18.11 -4.34 6.85
CA VAL A 232 -19.27 -4.39 7.77
C VAL A 232 -20.32 -5.39 7.27
N LEU A 233 -20.68 -5.34 5.98
CA LEU A 233 -21.64 -6.29 5.38
C LEU A 233 -21.16 -7.74 5.52
N ARG A 234 -19.84 -7.97 5.45
CA ARG A 234 -19.24 -9.29 5.65
C ARG A 234 -19.45 -9.80 7.07
N ILE A 235 -19.25 -8.96 8.08
CA ILE A 235 -19.49 -9.30 9.50
C ILE A 235 -20.95 -9.70 9.71
N VAL A 236 -21.88 -8.93 9.13
CA VAL A 236 -23.32 -9.21 9.22
C VAL A 236 -23.71 -10.51 8.49
N SER A 237 -22.99 -10.87 7.41
CA SER A 237 -23.27 -12.08 6.64
C SER A 237 -22.67 -13.37 7.24
N LEU A 238 -21.72 -13.25 8.17
CA LEU A 238 -21.01 -14.39 8.75
C LEU A 238 -21.94 -15.34 9.56
N PRO A 239 -22.87 -14.86 10.40
CA PRO A 239 -23.82 -15.73 11.09
C PRO A 239 -24.74 -16.45 10.12
N LEU A 240 -25.21 -15.78 9.06
CA LEU A 240 -26.10 -16.40 8.08
C LEU A 240 -25.42 -17.56 7.35
N ALA A 241 -24.12 -17.48 7.08
CA ALA A 241 -23.36 -18.55 6.44
C ALA A 241 -23.12 -19.78 7.35
N THR A 242 -23.32 -19.65 8.66
CA THR A 242 -22.93 -20.66 9.67
C THR A 242 -24.10 -21.23 10.47
N SER A 243 -25.29 -20.61 10.38
CA SER A 243 -26.45 -20.95 11.21
C SER A 243 -27.44 -21.92 10.55
N GLY A 244 -27.42 -22.07 9.23
CA GLY A 244 -28.36 -22.90 8.48
C GLY A 244 -27.86 -24.30 8.15
N ILE A 245 -28.79 -25.25 8.01
CA ILE A 245 -28.54 -26.61 7.50
C ILE A 245 -27.96 -26.58 6.09
N ASP A 246 -28.27 -25.53 5.32
CA ASP A 246 -27.81 -25.34 3.95
C ASP A 246 -26.67 -24.31 3.83
N GLY A 247 -25.54 -24.65 4.48
CA GLY A 247 -24.38 -23.76 4.55
C GLY A 247 -23.78 -23.41 3.20
N PHE A 248 -23.84 -24.29 2.19
CA PHE A 248 -23.23 -24.04 0.88
C PHE A 248 -23.97 -23.00 0.04
N TYR A 249 -25.30 -23.00 0.09
CA TYR A 249 -26.15 -22.01 -0.57
C TYR A 249 -26.13 -20.66 0.17
N GLN A 250 -26.12 -20.70 1.51
CA GLN A 250 -26.11 -19.51 2.37
C GLN A 250 -24.73 -18.84 2.48
N ALA A 251 -23.64 -19.56 2.19
CA ALA A 251 -22.28 -18.99 2.17
C ALA A 251 -22.02 -18.06 0.97
N VAL A 252 -22.87 -18.08 -0.07
CA VAL A 252 -22.65 -17.32 -1.31
C VAL A 252 -22.44 -15.81 -1.06
N PRO A 253 -23.31 -15.10 -0.32
CA PRO A 253 -23.11 -13.67 -0.03
C PRO A 253 -21.77 -13.39 0.68
N LEU A 254 -21.39 -14.24 1.64
CA LEU A 254 -20.13 -14.11 2.37
C LEU A 254 -18.92 -14.28 1.44
N VAL A 255 -18.97 -15.24 0.50
CA VAL A 255 -17.91 -15.46 -0.50
C VAL A 255 -17.80 -14.27 -1.46
N LEU A 256 -18.93 -13.74 -1.93
CA LEU A 256 -18.94 -12.57 -2.82
C LEU A 256 -18.36 -11.34 -2.11
N LEU A 257 -18.73 -11.09 -0.85
CA LEU A 257 -18.17 -10.00 -0.05
C LEU A 257 -16.67 -10.19 0.20
N SER A 258 -16.22 -11.43 0.44
CA SER A 258 -14.80 -11.75 0.64
C SER A 258 -13.95 -11.61 -0.64
N MET A 259 -14.58 -11.53 -1.81
CA MET A 259 -13.92 -11.21 -3.09
C MET A 259 -14.04 -9.72 -3.45
N ALA A 260 -15.18 -9.10 -3.12
CA ALA A 260 -15.42 -7.68 -3.35
C ALA A 260 -14.45 -6.80 -2.55
N GLU A 261 -14.19 -7.16 -1.28
CA GLU A 261 -13.32 -6.42 -0.37
C GLU A 261 -11.87 -6.28 -0.88
N PRO A 262 -11.13 -7.35 -1.22
CA PRO A 262 -9.79 -7.20 -1.79
C PRO A 262 -9.81 -6.55 -3.18
N THR A 263 -10.85 -6.77 -3.99
CA THR A 263 -10.99 -6.13 -5.31
C THR A 263 -11.12 -4.60 -5.18
N SER A 264 -11.94 -4.12 -4.24
CA SER A 264 -12.08 -2.67 -4.01
C SER A 264 -10.79 -2.06 -3.45
N ALA A 265 -10.06 -2.80 -2.61
CA ALA A 265 -8.75 -2.38 -2.11
C ALA A 265 -7.71 -2.26 -3.24
N VAL A 266 -7.67 -3.21 -4.19
CA VAL A 266 -6.81 -3.15 -5.38
C VAL A 266 -7.11 -1.89 -6.21
N ILE A 267 -8.39 -1.61 -6.46
CA ILE A 267 -8.81 -0.42 -7.21
C ILE A 267 -8.36 0.84 -6.47
N CYS A 268 -8.63 0.93 -5.16
CA CYS A 268 -8.25 2.06 -4.31
C CYS A 268 -6.73 2.32 -4.33
N ALA A 269 -5.92 1.25 -4.32
CA ALA A 269 -4.46 1.34 -4.35
C ALA A 269 -3.92 1.88 -5.69
N CYS A 270 -4.69 1.79 -6.78
CA CYS A 270 -4.31 2.30 -8.10
C CYS A 270 -4.74 3.76 -8.33
N VAL A 271 -5.80 4.24 -7.66
CA VAL A 271 -6.30 5.62 -7.78
C VAL A 271 -5.20 6.70 -7.67
N PRO A 272 -4.29 6.69 -6.67
CA PRO A 272 -3.30 7.75 -6.54
C PRO A 272 -2.26 7.77 -7.67
N ILE A 273 -2.13 6.67 -8.43
CA ILE A 273 -1.13 6.51 -9.50
C ILE A 273 -1.70 6.87 -10.86
N MET A 274 -3.03 6.82 -11.02
CA MET A 274 -3.72 7.24 -12.23
C MET A 274 -3.78 8.77 -12.41
N ARG A 275 -3.38 9.55 -11.40
CA ARG A 275 -3.35 11.03 -11.40
C ARG A 275 -2.76 11.65 -12.69
N PRO A 276 -1.55 11.28 -13.17
CA PRO A 276 -0.99 11.84 -14.40
C PRO A 276 -1.80 11.53 -15.68
N LEU A 277 -2.51 10.40 -15.75
CA LEU A 277 -3.34 10.08 -16.91
C LEU A 277 -4.57 11.00 -16.99
N LEU A 278 -5.20 11.26 -15.85
CA LEU A 278 -6.36 12.14 -15.75
C LEU A 278 -6.00 13.61 -16.04
N ALA A 279 -4.80 14.04 -15.65
CA ALA A 279 -4.29 15.38 -15.97
C ALA A 279 -4.02 15.54 -17.48
N CYS A 280 -3.40 14.55 -18.14
CA CYS A 280 -3.12 14.62 -19.58
C CYS A 280 -4.38 14.60 -20.45
N SER A 281 -5.46 13.94 -20.03
CA SER A 281 -6.74 13.97 -20.77
C SER A 281 -7.50 15.29 -20.63
N GLY A 282 -7.21 16.10 -19.60
CA GLY A 282 -7.90 17.35 -19.30
C GLY A 282 -7.24 18.63 -19.84
N THR A 283 -5.95 18.61 -20.19
CA THR A 283 -5.20 19.83 -20.59
C THR A 283 -4.63 19.76 -22.00
N SER A 284 -5.48 19.50 -22.99
CA SER A 284 -5.14 19.71 -24.41
C SER A 284 -6.24 20.42 -25.21
N ARG A 285 -7.09 21.26 -24.57
CA ARG A 285 -8.04 22.14 -25.29
C ARG A 285 -8.41 23.46 -24.57
N TYR A 286 -7.49 24.08 -23.83
CA TYR A 286 -7.70 25.48 -23.45
C TYR A 286 -6.37 26.23 -23.38
N GLY A 287 -5.99 26.80 -24.52
CA GLY A 287 -4.74 27.53 -24.68
C GLY A 287 -4.40 27.91 -26.12
N SER A 288 -5.41 28.03 -27.00
CA SER A 288 -5.26 28.67 -28.30
C SER A 288 -5.91 30.05 -28.26
N GLN A 289 -5.26 31.01 -27.60
CA GLN A 289 -5.38 32.42 -27.97
C GLN A 289 -3.96 33.00 -28.02
N GLY A 290 -3.62 33.47 -29.21
CA GLY A 290 -2.27 33.78 -29.60
C GLY A 290 -1.71 35.04 -28.94
N SER A 291 -0.40 35.03 -28.81
CA SER A 291 0.39 36.26 -28.85
C SER A 291 1.57 35.99 -29.78
N ARG A 292 1.34 36.16 -31.09
CA ARG A 292 2.43 36.47 -32.02
C ARG A 292 3.03 37.80 -31.57
N ARG A 293 4.20 37.76 -30.93
CA ARG A 293 5.08 38.95 -30.87
C ARG A 293 6.13 38.78 -31.98
N PRO A 294 6.22 39.74 -32.92
CA PRO A 294 7.18 39.65 -34.01
C PRO A 294 8.61 39.89 -33.50
N LEU A 295 9.52 39.22 -34.19
CA LEU A 295 10.97 39.29 -34.07
C LEU A 295 11.46 40.69 -34.47
N SER A 296 11.96 41.49 -33.52
CA SER A 296 12.67 42.74 -33.85
C SER A 296 14.09 42.42 -34.29
N ARG A 297 14.24 42.37 -35.62
CA ARG A 297 15.49 42.42 -36.39
C ARG A 297 16.25 43.71 -36.03
N ALA A 298 17.36 43.57 -35.30
CA ALA A 298 18.29 44.67 -35.09
C ALA A 298 19.17 44.82 -36.35
N THR A 299 18.92 45.89 -37.10
CA THR A 299 19.74 46.35 -38.22
C THR A 299 20.92 47.16 -37.71
N ASN A 300 22.12 46.83 -38.20
CA ASN A 300 23.27 47.72 -38.21
C ASN A 300 22.97 48.94 -39.07
N GLU A 301 23.24 50.15 -38.57
CA GLU A 301 23.73 51.26 -39.39
C GLU A 301 24.41 52.33 -38.52
N SER A 302 25.39 52.97 -39.15
CA SER A 302 26.53 53.69 -38.58
C SER A 302 26.28 55.19 -38.45
N ALA A 303 26.82 55.82 -37.40
CA ALA A 303 27.35 57.19 -37.32
C ALA A 303 27.55 57.53 -35.83
N GLY A 304 28.64 58.04 -35.29
CA GLY A 304 29.90 58.54 -35.82
C GLY A 304 30.39 59.55 -34.79
N GLN A 305 31.46 59.27 -34.02
CA GLN A 305 32.25 60.37 -33.46
C GLN A 305 33.69 59.95 -33.12
N ARG A 306 34.56 60.79 -33.66
CA ARG A 306 36.02 60.83 -33.73
C ARG A 306 36.64 61.27 -32.40
N ARG A 307 37.68 60.57 -31.91
CA ARG A 307 38.99 61.17 -31.53
C ARG A 307 40.07 60.15 -31.10
N GLN A 308 41.17 60.19 -31.85
CA GLN A 308 42.60 60.12 -31.46
C GLN A 308 43.18 58.84 -30.81
N THR A 309 44.02 58.16 -31.62
CA THR A 309 45.20 57.33 -31.28
C THR A 309 46.38 58.21 -30.76
N PRO A 310 47.59 57.71 -30.38
CA PRO A 310 48.18 56.34 -30.44
C PRO A 310 48.84 55.89 -29.09
N SER A 311 49.24 54.65 -28.83
CA SER A 311 50.50 54.04 -29.33
C SER A 311 50.69 52.54 -29.00
N ALA A 312 51.24 51.87 -30.01
CA ALA A 312 51.82 50.54 -30.26
C ALA A 312 52.56 49.72 -29.14
N PRO A 313 52.88 48.42 -29.42
CA PRO A 313 53.05 47.27 -28.50
C PRO A 313 54.51 46.69 -28.55
N PRO A 314 54.84 45.37 -28.51
CA PRO A 314 54.33 44.16 -27.82
C PRO A 314 55.44 43.47 -26.96
N GLN A 315 55.14 42.36 -26.26
CA GLN A 315 55.98 41.11 -26.21
C GLN A 315 55.48 40.10 -25.16
N SER A 316 55.17 38.88 -25.64
CA SER A 316 55.29 37.59 -24.94
C SER A 316 56.66 36.97 -25.31
N PRO A 317 57.18 35.85 -24.73
CA PRO A 317 56.51 34.83 -23.88
C PRO A 317 57.33 34.35 -22.66
N THR A 318 56.75 33.47 -21.83
CA THR A 318 57.33 32.18 -21.38
C THR A 318 56.45 31.55 -20.30
N SER A 319 56.26 30.24 -20.49
CA SER A 319 55.60 29.21 -19.68
C SER A 319 55.95 29.19 -18.20
N THR A 320 55.02 28.73 -17.34
CA THR A 320 55.18 27.58 -16.42
C THR A 320 53.81 27.15 -15.86
N ILE A 321 53.67 25.85 -15.66
CA ILE A 321 52.48 25.03 -15.38
C ILE A 321 52.14 25.03 -13.87
N SER A 322 50.83 25.25 -13.55
CA SER A 322 49.93 24.75 -12.46
C SER A 322 50.41 24.49 -11.01
N PRO A 323 49.48 24.35 -10.02
CA PRO A 323 48.09 24.84 -9.93
C PRO A 323 47.80 25.59 -8.60
N SER A 324 46.76 26.43 -8.65
CA SER A 324 46.18 27.21 -7.56
C SER A 324 45.27 26.40 -6.64
N VAL A 325 45.50 26.44 -5.33
CA VAL A 325 44.50 26.13 -4.29
C VAL A 325 43.75 27.43 -3.99
N ALA A 326 42.52 27.54 -4.48
CA ALA A 326 41.64 28.66 -4.19
C ALA A 326 40.83 28.36 -2.91
N GLN A 327 41.16 29.02 -1.80
CA GLN A 327 40.27 29.08 -0.64
C GLN A 327 39.17 30.13 -0.90
N VAL A 328 37.95 29.65 -1.04
CA VAL A 328 36.74 30.47 -1.11
C VAL A 328 36.38 30.90 0.31
N THR A 329 36.58 32.18 0.63
CA THR A 329 36.06 32.79 1.86
C THR A 329 34.67 33.35 1.58
N TYR A 330 33.64 32.75 2.17
CA TYR A 330 32.26 33.27 2.11
C TYR A 330 32.12 34.39 3.16
N ARG A 331 31.88 35.62 2.71
CA ARG A 331 31.54 36.76 3.57
C ARG A 331 30.02 36.96 3.52
N SER A 332 29.28 36.43 4.50
CA SER A 332 27.86 36.74 4.66
C SER A 332 27.69 37.88 5.66
N THR A 333 27.27 39.04 5.16
CA THR A 333 26.81 40.19 5.93
C THR A 333 25.45 39.85 6.56
N ILE A 334 25.35 39.82 7.89
CA ILE A 334 24.06 39.91 8.58
C ILE A 334 24.11 41.14 9.48
N ALA A 335 23.20 42.07 9.19
CA ALA A 335 22.93 43.26 9.98
C ALA A 335 21.86 42.95 11.04
N GLY A 336 22.14 43.34 12.29
CA GLY A 336 21.16 43.84 13.25
C GLY A 336 20.51 42.83 14.22
N SER A 337 20.90 42.88 15.49
CA SER A 337 20.07 43.38 16.62
C SER A 337 20.41 42.69 17.97
N ILE A 338 21.26 43.36 18.75
CA ILE A 338 21.19 43.66 20.19
C ILE A 338 20.49 42.64 21.12
N ASP A 339 21.26 41.86 21.88
CA ASP A 339 21.47 41.97 23.35
C ASP A 339 22.09 40.66 23.88
N GLY A 340 23.29 40.73 24.48
CA GLY A 340 23.87 39.59 25.18
C GLY A 340 25.40 39.51 25.19
N ASP A 341 25.98 40.13 26.21
CA ASP A 341 27.22 39.76 26.94
C ASP A 341 28.54 39.51 26.15
N PRO A 342 29.50 40.47 26.14
CA PRO A 342 30.77 40.34 25.42
C PRO A 342 31.75 39.30 26.01
N GLU A 343 31.56 38.82 27.24
CA GLU A 343 32.49 37.84 27.86
C GLU A 343 32.27 36.38 27.39
N GLY A 344 31.04 36.03 27.00
CA GLY A 344 30.72 34.68 26.47
C GLY A 344 31.31 34.41 25.08
N TYR A 345 31.50 35.47 24.27
CA TYR A 345 32.05 35.34 22.92
C TYR A 345 33.54 35.03 22.92
N ILE A 346 34.30 35.63 23.84
CA ILE A 346 35.76 35.45 23.96
C ILE A 346 36.10 34.05 24.51
N SER A 347 35.33 33.56 25.49
CA SER A 347 35.49 32.20 26.03
C SER A 347 35.15 31.11 25.00
N SER A 348 34.18 31.34 24.12
CA SER A 348 33.83 30.39 23.03
C SER A 348 34.87 30.34 21.89
N GLN A 349 35.56 31.45 21.63
CA GLN A 349 36.67 31.53 20.67
C GLN A 349 37.91 30.79 21.20
N GLN A 350 38.24 30.97 22.48
CA GLN A 350 39.40 30.33 23.11
C GLN A 350 39.21 28.80 23.26
N ALA A 351 37.98 28.34 23.49
CA ALA A 351 37.64 26.91 23.45
C ALA A 351 37.74 26.31 22.04
N ARG A 352 37.36 27.05 21.00
CA ARG A 352 37.47 26.60 19.60
C ARG A 352 38.93 26.50 19.11
N GLU A 353 39.81 27.38 19.56
CA GLU A 353 41.25 27.28 19.24
C GLU A 353 41.93 26.09 19.93
N SER A 354 41.47 25.70 21.13
CA SER A 354 42.00 24.52 21.84
C SER A 354 41.63 23.17 21.21
N ILE A 355 40.55 23.11 20.42
CA ILE A 355 40.11 21.88 19.73
C ILE A 355 40.84 21.71 18.38
N ASN A 356 41.26 22.81 17.75
CA ASN A 356 41.93 22.77 16.44
C ASN A 356 43.43 22.44 16.50
N THR A 357 44.01 22.25 17.70
CA THR A 357 45.42 21.84 17.88
C THR A 357 45.60 20.33 18.13
N LEU A 358 44.52 19.54 18.12
CA LEU A 358 44.59 18.08 18.26
C LEU A 358 44.80 17.40 16.90
N ASN A 359 46.06 17.05 16.65
CA ASN A 359 46.51 16.29 15.48
C ASN A 359 46.05 14.81 15.59
N PRO A 360 45.33 14.23 14.61
CA PRO A 360 44.66 12.93 14.77
C PRO A 360 45.56 11.69 14.57
N LEU A 361 46.86 11.77 14.86
CA LEU A 361 47.83 10.71 14.54
C LEU A 361 48.61 10.09 15.73
N SER A 362 48.19 10.31 16.98
CA SER A 362 48.82 9.68 18.16
C SER A 362 47.99 8.61 18.87
N MET A 363 46.84 8.19 18.32
CA MET A 363 45.92 7.25 19.01
C MET A 363 46.18 5.75 18.73
N HIS A 364 47.38 5.40 18.26
CA HIS A 364 47.79 4.00 18.11
C HIS A 364 49.20 3.82 18.65
N LEU A 365 49.33 3.51 19.95
CA LEU A 365 50.38 2.67 20.54
C LEU A 365 50.36 2.80 22.07
N SER A 366 49.68 1.87 22.76
CA SER A 366 50.18 1.19 23.97
C SER A 366 49.04 0.46 24.70
N SER A 367 49.05 -0.88 24.60
CA SER A 367 48.66 -1.77 25.70
C SER A 367 49.94 -2.03 26.50
N PRO A 368 49.94 -2.01 27.85
CA PRO A 368 49.78 -3.28 28.57
C PRO A 368 49.09 -3.21 29.96
N THR A 369 48.39 -4.31 30.28
CA THR A 369 48.39 -5.09 31.54
C THR A 369 48.83 -4.44 32.87
N LYS A 370 47.98 -4.52 33.93
CA LYS A 370 48.27 -5.26 35.21
C LYS A 370 47.25 -5.08 36.36
N THR A 371 46.88 -6.23 36.96
CA THR A 371 46.73 -6.59 38.40
C THR A 371 45.82 -5.83 39.39
N VAL A 372 44.82 -6.57 39.88
CA VAL A 372 44.37 -6.79 41.28
C VAL A 372 45.09 -6.04 42.42
N GLN A 373 44.33 -5.34 43.28
CA GLN A 373 44.32 -5.53 44.75
C GLN A 373 43.19 -4.73 45.45
N PHE A 374 42.56 -5.38 46.44
CA PHE A 374 41.61 -4.82 47.42
C PHE A 374 42.33 -3.97 48.48
N PRO A 375 41.57 -3.13 49.20
CA PRO A 375 41.29 -3.43 50.62
C PRO A 375 39.80 -3.59 50.93
#